data_AF-A0A7C7X1R0-F1
#
_entry.id   AF-A0A7C7X1R0-F1
#
_cell.length_a   1.000
_cell.length_b   1.000
_cell.length_c   1.000
_cell.angle_alpha   90.00
_cell.angle_beta   90.00
_cell.angle_gamma   90.00
#
_symmetry.space_group_name_H-M   'P 1'
#
loop_
_entity.id
_entity.type
_entity.pdbx_description
1 polymer ?
#
loop_
_entity_poly.entity_id
_entity_poly.type
_entity_poly.pdbx_seq_one_letter_code
_entity_poly.pdbx_strand_id
1 'polypeptide(L)'
;MNQRTFKTVVVTSTLIFAAIMSLATPTFVRGQSENEVFEKKIVAMLKEAERLQSVGAADKAEFLLKQVQQLRARFAEANEKSTRKQSDGNQKEILSGLKAGAASLRALGRIDQAKAIERVVAELQKKAAATEKHNRGDKNEREVVLGQIKVMRIAMQALLDADRKDLAGMIEHTIHAQELALEGVRNEKAAKVRETAPKLGQRVELMMFASRKLREAGKKEEAGAVGNLAEQLMVRLRAQQKRGQKGKQGGSGSEKGEKAAVKRESTEQKVAAGQIEVMQIALAALREGERRDSVDIVNRAIQARQIRLKTLKGKEAKYVLEREPKLEQTVEALAVAAGLWREFGNQRNTALVRNLVEKLSAGGRGNAKERAQKERPRKEKTGKERAGIEEQVKRISQLEEEIAKLKDALEKRLIDLKEIDARVDR
;
A
#
# COMPACT_ATOMS: atom_id res chain seq x y z
N MET A 1 13.07 49.05 -50.46
CA MET A 1 12.49 49.09 -49.09
C MET A 1 12.65 50.51 -48.54
N ASN A 2 11.55 51.21 -48.29
CA ASN A 2 11.57 52.66 -47.99
C ASN A 2 12.19 52.95 -46.62
N GLN A 3 13.20 53.83 -46.57
CA GLN A 3 13.80 54.30 -45.31
C GLN A 3 12.76 54.91 -44.34
N ARG A 4 11.64 55.40 -44.86
CA ARG A 4 10.51 55.91 -44.05
C ARG A 4 9.83 54.79 -43.26
N THR A 5 9.54 53.63 -43.87
CA THR A 5 8.91 52.49 -43.17
C THR A 5 9.78 51.90 -42.06
N PHE A 6 11.11 51.91 -42.23
CA PHE A 6 12.02 51.38 -41.20
C PHE A 6 12.09 52.29 -39.96
N LYS A 7 12.12 53.62 -40.15
CA LYS A 7 12.10 54.58 -39.03
C LYS A 7 10.79 54.51 -38.24
N THR A 8 9.66 54.33 -38.90
CA THR A 8 8.36 54.22 -38.21
C THR A 8 8.26 52.94 -37.37
N VAL A 9 8.80 51.81 -37.85
CA VAL A 9 8.79 50.53 -37.11
C VAL A 9 9.74 50.59 -35.90
N VAL A 10 10.92 51.22 -36.04
CA VAL A 10 11.87 51.35 -34.94
C VAL A 10 11.33 52.26 -33.83
N VAL A 11 10.74 53.42 -34.19
CA VAL A 11 10.17 54.37 -33.22
C VAL A 11 8.94 53.79 -32.50
N THR A 12 8.09 53.05 -33.21
CA THR A 12 6.94 52.39 -32.57
C THR A 12 7.37 51.23 -31.67
N SER A 13 8.43 50.50 -32.02
CA SER A 13 8.98 49.45 -31.17
C SER A 13 9.63 49.96 -29.88
N THR A 14 10.35 51.10 -29.92
CA THR A 14 10.95 51.70 -28.71
C THR A 14 9.91 52.32 -27.78
N LEU A 15 8.85 52.94 -28.31
CA LEU A 15 7.75 53.46 -27.49
C LEU A 15 6.96 52.36 -26.78
N ILE A 16 6.72 51.22 -27.46
CA ILE A 16 6.08 50.05 -26.84
C ILE A 16 6.99 49.46 -25.75
N PHE A 17 8.30 49.36 -26.00
CA PHE A 17 9.26 48.88 -25.00
C PHE A 17 9.32 49.80 -23.77
N ALA A 18 9.32 51.12 -23.97
CA ALA A 18 9.30 52.10 -22.89
C ALA A 18 8.00 52.04 -22.07
N ALA A 19 6.84 51.86 -22.71
CA ALA A 19 5.54 51.69 -22.03
C ALA A 19 5.47 50.39 -21.22
N ILE A 20 6.04 49.29 -21.75
CA ILE A 20 6.14 48.01 -21.02
C ILE A 20 7.08 48.14 -19.81
N MET A 21 8.19 48.85 -19.96
CA MET A 21 9.14 49.09 -18.86
C MET A 21 8.56 50.05 -17.79
N SER A 22 7.74 51.04 -18.16
CA SER A 22 7.05 51.90 -17.20
C SER A 22 5.98 51.16 -16.39
N LEU A 23 5.42 50.06 -16.91
CA LEU A 23 4.52 49.15 -16.19
C LEU A 23 5.28 48.16 -15.28
N ALA A 24 6.61 48.11 -15.36
CA ALA A 24 7.43 47.22 -14.54
C ALA A 24 7.75 47.81 -13.16
N THR A 25 7.66 49.13 -12.96
CA THR A 25 7.83 49.77 -11.66
C THR A 25 6.50 49.90 -10.92
N PRO A 26 6.31 49.24 -9.77
CA PRO A 26 5.08 49.37 -9.00
C PRO A 26 5.02 50.75 -8.35
N THR A 27 4.21 51.66 -8.89
CA THR A 27 3.77 52.87 -8.18
C THR A 27 2.74 52.46 -7.14
N PHE A 28 3.16 52.43 -5.87
CA PHE A 28 2.29 52.10 -4.75
C PHE A 28 1.26 53.21 -4.56
N VAL A 29 0.04 52.99 -5.02
CA VAL A 29 -1.10 53.86 -4.71
C VAL A 29 -1.55 53.53 -3.29
N ARG A 30 -1.43 54.50 -2.38
CA ARG A 30 -1.80 54.36 -0.96
C ARG A 30 -3.26 53.91 -0.86
N GLY A 31 -3.51 52.72 -0.30
CA GLY A 31 -4.85 52.17 -0.03
C GLY A 31 -5.30 50.99 -0.89
N GLN A 32 -4.54 50.57 -1.90
CA GLN A 32 -4.84 49.32 -2.64
C GLN A 32 -4.08 48.14 -2.05
N SER A 33 -4.76 47.01 -1.89
CA SER A 33 -4.09 45.76 -1.52
C SER A 33 -3.13 45.33 -2.64
N GLU A 34 -2.00 44.71 -2.29
CA GLU A 34 -1.04 44.19 -3.30
C GLU A 34 -1.72 43.26 -4.32
N ASN A 35 -2.78 42.56 -3.89
CA ASN A 35 -3.60 41.69 -4.73
C ASN A 35 -4.36 42.48 -5.82
N GLU A 36 -4.95 43.63 -5.48
CA GLU A 36 -5.68 44.46 -6.45
C GLU A 36 -4.76 45.06 -7.52
N VAL A 37 -3.58 45.53 -7.11
CA VAL A 37 -2.58 46.07 -8.05
C VAL A 37 -2.14 44.97 -9.03
N PHE A 38 -1.99 43.75 -8.52
CA PHE A 38 -1.60 42.60 -9.31
C PHE A 38 -2.67 42.13 -10.29
N GLU A 39 -3.92 42.04 -9.87
CA GLU A 39 -5.06 41.68 -10.72
C GLU A 39 -5.26 42.70 -11.84
N LYS A 40 -5.18 44.01 -11.54
CA LYS A 40 -5.26 45.07 -12.55
C LYS A 40 -4.16 44.93 -13.60
N LYS A 41 -2.94 44.59 -13.18
CA LYS A 41 -1.81 44.37 -14.10
C LYS A 41 -2.03 43.15 -14.99
N ILE A 42 -2.53 42.04 -14.46
CA ILE A 42 -2.88 40.86 -15.26
C ILE A 42 -3.96 41.19 -16.29
N VAL A 43 -5.03 41.88 -15.87
CA VAL A 43 -6.14 42.25 -16.76
C VAL A 43 -5.65 43.18 -17.88
N ALA A 44 -4.76 44.13 -17.58
CA ALA A 44 -4.17 45.01 -18.58
C ALA A 44 -3.32 44.23 -19.61
N MET A 45 -2.49 43.29 -19.15
CA MET A 45 -1.67 42.46 -20.03
C MET A 45 -2.51 41.52 -20.91
N LEU A 46 -3.63 41.00 -20.40
CA LEU A 46 -4.56 40.17 -21.17
C LEU A 46 -5.26 40.99 -22.27
N LYS A 47 -5.75 42.20 -21.94
CA LYS A 47 -6.35 43.10 -22.93
C LYS A 47 -5.36 43.49 -24.04
N GLU A 48 -4.10 43.73 -23.69
CA GLU A 48 -3.07 44.04 -24.69
C GLU A 48 -2.72 42.82 -25.56
N ALA A 49 -2.71 41.61 -24.99
CA ALA A 49 -2.54 40.38 -25.76
C ALA A 49 -3.69 40.16 -26.76
N GLU A 50 -4.94 40.39 -26.36
CA GLU A 50 -6.12 40.34 -27.25
C GLU A 50 -6.02 41.37 -28.39
N ARG A 51 -5.62 42.61 -28.06
CA ARG A 51 -5.38 43.65 -29.06
C ARG A 51 -4.29 43.24 -30.04
N LEU A 52 -3.18 42.68 -29.57
CA LEU A 52 -2.07 42.22 -30.42
C LEU A 52 -2.47 41.05 -31.33
N GLN A 53 -3.35 40.15 -30.86
CA GLN A 53 -3.93 39.12 -31.72
C GLN A 53 -4.78 39.72 -32.84
N SER A 54 -5.60 40.73 -32.54
CA SER A 54 -6.48 41.36 -33.54
C SER A 54 -5.72 42.06 -34.69
N VAL A 55 -4.48 42.50 -34.44
CA VAL A 55 -3.61 43.15 -35.44
C VAL A 55 -2.60 42.19 -36.08
N GLY A 56 -2.74 40.88 -35.88
CA GLY A 56 -1.89 39.86 -36.49
C GLY A 56 -0.49 39.72 -35.86
N ALA A 57 -0.25 40.29 -34.68
CA ALA A 57 1.03 40.20 -33.97
C ALA A 57 1.07 39.00 -33.01
N ALA A 58 0.89 37.79 -33.56
CA ALA A 58 0.71 36.55 -32.79
C ALA A 58 1.87 36.27 -31.81
N ASP A 59 3.12 36.43 -32.24
CA ASP A 59 4.30 36.14 -31.41
C ASP A 59 4.38 37.02 -30.16
N LYS A 60 3.99 38.30 -30.29
CA LYS A 60 3.97 39.25 -29.17
C LYS A 60 2.84 38.95 -28.19
N ALA A 61 1.68 38.55 -28.70
CA ALA A 61 0.57 38.12 -27.87
C ALA A 61 0.92 36.83 -27.09
N GLU A 62 1.57 35.86 -27.74
CA GLU A 62 2.02 34.63 -27.08
C GLU A 62 3.04 34.91 -25.96
N PHE A 63 3.97 35.83 -26.21
CA PHE A 63 4.93 36.29 -25.20
C PHE A 63 4.25 36.90 -23.97
N LEU A 64 3.26 37.79 -24.17
CA LEU A 64 2.50 38.38 -23.06
C LEU A 64 1.71 37.33 -22.28
N LEU A 65 1.11 36.35 -22.97
CA LEU A 65 0.40 35.26 -22.31
C LEU A 65 1.34 34.41 -21.44
N LYS A 66 2.56 34.10 -21.92
CA LYS A 66 3.59 33.43 -21.11
C LYS A 66 3.98 34.25 -19.88
N GLN A 67 4.13 35.56 -20.02
CA GLN A 67 4.41 36.42 -18.85
C GLN A 67 3.25 36.46 -17.85
N VAL A 68 1.99 36.50 -18.32
CA VAL A 68 0.81 36.43 -17.45
C VAL A 68 0.79 35.11 -16.67
N GLN A 69 1.12 33.99 -17.32
CA GLN A 69 1.21 32.68 -16.64
C GLN A 69 2.30 32.67 -15.56
N GLN A 70 3.49 33.20 -15.86
CA GLN A 70 4.58 33.31 -14.88
C GLN A 70 4.22 34.21 -13.70
N LEU A 71 3.55 35.33 -13.96
CA LEU A 71 3.04 36.23 -12.93
C LEU A 71 2.02 35.51 -12.04
N ARG A 72 1.01 34.87 -12.62
CA ARG A 72 0.02 34.08 -11.86
C ARG A 72 0.67 33.01 -10.98
N ALA A 73 1.68 32.30 -11.49
CA ALA A 73 2.41 31.31 -10.71
C ALA A 73 3.17 31.94 -9.52
N ARG A 74 3.90 33.04 -9.73
CA ARG A 74 4.60 33.76 -8.66
C ARG A 74 3.66 34.30 -7.60
N PHE A 75 2.50 34.79 -8.01
CA PHE A 75 1.49 35.31 -7.11
C PHE A 75 0.81 34.20 -6.30
N ALA A 76 0.47 33.07 -6.93
CA ALA A 76 -0.03 31.91 -6.22
C ALA A 76 0.96 31.45 -5.12
N GLU A 77 2.25 31.37 -5.45
CA GLU A 77 3.29 31.06 -4.46
C GLU A 77 3.42 32.11 -3.35
N ALA A 78 3.32 33.40 -3.68
CA ALA A 78 3.40 34.48 -2.69
C ALA A 78 2.18 34.48 -1.77
N ASN A 79 0.99 34.28 -2.31
CA ASN A 79 -0.25 34.23 -1.56
C ASN A 79 -0.32 32.99 -0.66
N GLU A 80 0.18 31.84 -1.14
CA GLU A 80 0.34 30.62 -0.34
C GLU A 80 1.37 30.81 0.79
N LYS A 81 2.46 31.56 0.57
CA LYS A 81 3.42 31.94 1.62
C LYS A 81 2.82 32.91 2.64
N SER A 82 2.01 33.87 2.20
CA SER A 82 1.35 34.89 3.05
C SER A 82 0.28 34.28 3.95
N THR A 83 -0.63 33.50 3.35
CA THR A 83 -1.69 32.76 4.08
C THR A 83 -1.12 31.78 5.10
N ARG A 84 0.00 31.11 4.78
CA ARG A 84 0.73 30.27 5.74
C ARG A 84 1.32 31.07 6.91
N LYS A 85 1.96 32.22 6.63
CA LYS A 85 2.51 33.08 7.70
C LYS A 85 1.40 33.63 8.61
N GLN A 86 0.25 34.01 8.05
CA GLN A 86 -0.90 34.45 8.84
C GLN A 86 -1.52 33.30 9.67
N SER A 87 -1.63 32.10 9.10
CA SER A 87 -2.10 30.92 9.83
C SER A 87 -1.19 30.56 11.01
N ASP A 88 0.13 30.55 10.79
CA ASP A 88 1.11 30.22 11.84
C ASP A 88 1.21 31.32 12.91
N GLY A 89 1.03 32.59 12.52
CA GLY A 89 0.98 33.73 13.43
C GLY A 89 -0.25 33.68 14.34
N ASN A 90 -1.44 33.53 13.74
CA ASN A 90 -2.71 33.45 14.47
C ASN A 90 -2.73 32.25 15.44
N GLN A 91 -2.16 31.11 15.03
CA GLN A 91 -2.10 29.93 15.90
C GLN A 91 -1.20 30.16 17.12
N LYS A 92 -0.09 30.88 16.98
CA LYS A 92 0.79 31.22 18.11
C LYS A 92 0.13 32.19 19.08
N GLU A 93 -0.60 33.18 18.57
CA GLU A 93 -1.36 34.13 19.40
C GLU A 93 -2.52 33.46 20.15
N ILE A 94 -3.25 32.55 19.50
CA ILE A 94 -4.29 31.75 20.16
C ILE A 94 -3.68 30.89 21.27
N LEU A 95 -2.54 30.24 21.02
CA LEU A 95 -1.86 29.43 22.02
C LEU A 95 -1.31 30.24 23.20
N SER A 96 -0.79 31.45 22.96
CA SER A 96 -0.33 32.33 24.04
C SER A 96 -1.50 32.87 24.86
N GLY A 97 -2.60 33.26 24.21
CA GLY A 97 -3.83 33.71 24.87
C GLY A 97 -4.47 32.64 25.75
N LEU A 98 -4.55 31.39 25.27
CA LEU A 98 -5.06 30.26 26.06
C LEU A 98 -4.17 29.94 27.27
N LYS A 99 -2.85 30.04 27.15
CA LYS A 99 -1.92 29.86 28.28
C LYS A 99 -2.08 30.96 29.33
N ALA A 100 -2.23 32.22 28.89
CA ALA A 100 -2.51 33.33 29.79
C ALA A 100 -3.86 33.14 30.52
N GLY A 101 -4.91 32.75 29.79
CA GLY A 101 -6.23 32.45 30.36
C GLY A 101 -6.19 31.31 31.40
N ALA A 102 -5.44 30.24 31.13
CA ALA A 102 -5.24 29.15 32.10
C ALA A 102 -4.53 29.64 33.38
N ALA A 103 -3.52 30.51 33.25
CA ALA A 103 -2.83 31.09 34.39
C ALA A 103 -3.76 32.00 35.24
N SER A 104 -4.56 32.84 34.60
CA SER A 104 -5.55 33.69 35.29
C SER A 104 -6.60 32.86 36.04
N LEU A 105 -7.11 31.77 35.43
CA LEU A 105 -8.07 30.88 36.11
C LEU A 105 -7.47 30.15 37.30
N ARG A 106 -6.17 29.80 37.24
CA ARG A 106 -5.45 29.20 38.36
C ARG A 106 -5.30 30.20 39.51
N ALA A 107 -4.99 31.47 39.23
CA ALA A 107 -4.92 32.53 40.22
C ALA A 107 -6.27 32.80 40.91
N LEU A 108 -7.38 32.60 40.20
CA LEU A 108 -8.76 32.73 40.72
C LEU A 108 -9.27 31.47 41.45
N GLY A 109 -8.42 30.46 41.67
CA GLY A 109 -8.81 29.20 42.34
C GLY A 109 -9.66 28.25 41.49
N ARG A 110 -9.88 28.53 40.21
CA ARG A 110 -10.69 27.69 39.29
C ARG A 110 -9.84 26.61 38.63
N ILE A 111 -9.33 25.69 39.45
CA ILE A 111 -8.32 24.70 39.06
C ILE A 111 -8.81 23.78 37.92
N ASP A 112 -10.06 23.34 37.94
CA ASP A 112 -10.59 22.41 36.94
C ASP A 112 -10.75 23.06 35.55
N GLN A 113 -11.14 24.34 35.52
CA GLN A 113 -11.23 25.11 34.27
C GLN A 113 -9.85 25.38 33.69
N ALA A 114 -8.86 25.73 34.52
CA ALA A 114 -7.48 25.87 34.10
C ALA A 114 -6.92 24.56 33.50
N LYS A 115 -7.16 23.42 34.15
CA LYS A 115 -6.76 22.09 33.64
C LYS A 115 -7.42 21.74 32.30
N ALA A 116 -8.69 22.11 32.12
CA ALA A 116 -9.39 21.90 30.85
C ALA A 116 -8.73 22.69 29.70
N ILE A 117 -8.39 23.96 29.94
CA ILE A 117 -7.68 24.78 28.96
C ILE A 117 -6.28 24.23 28.66
N GLU A 118 -5.54 23.79 29.68
CA GLU A 118 -4.21 23.19 29.50
C GLU A 118 -4.25 21.91 28.63
N ARG A 119 -5.29 21.09 28.75
CA ARG A 119 -5.50 19.92 27.88
C ARG A 119 -5.73 20.35 26.43
N VAL A 120 -6.56 21.37 26.21
CA VAL A 120 -6.83 21.92 24.85
C VAL A 120 -5.54 22.49 24.25
N VAL A 121 -4.75 23.23 25.03
CA VAL A 121 -3.44 23.74 24.59
C VAL A 121 -2.49 22.59 24.20
N ALA A 122 -2.43 21.54 25.01
CA ALA A 122 -1.58 20.37 24.72
C ALA A 122 -2.02 19.64 23.43
N GLU A 123 -3.33 19.49 23.20
CA GLU A 123 -3.84 18.90 21.96
C GLU A 123 -3.55 19.79 20.74
N LEU A 124 -3.72 21.11 20.85
CA LEU A 124 -3.42 22.04 19.77
C LEU A 124 -1.92 22.07 19.44
N GLN A 125 -1.05 22.02 20.46
CA GLN A 125 0.40 21.91 20.26
C GLN A 125 0.78 20.57 19.61
N LYS A 126 0.14 19.47 20.00
CA LYS A 126 0.36 18.15 19.38
C LYS A 126 -0.07 18.13 17.91
N LYS A 127 -1.21 18.77 17.58
CA LYS A 127 -1.67 18.94 16.20
C LYS A 127 -0.72 19.81 15.39
N ALA A 128 -0.25 20.93 15.94
CA ALA A 128 0.72 21.83 15.31
C ALA A 128 2.06 21.13 15.00
N ALA A 129 2.58 20.35 15.97
CA ALA A 129 3.81 19.58 15.78
C ALA A 129 3.65 18.47 14.74
N ALA A 130 2.46 17.84 14.64
CA ALA A 130 2.17 16.85 13.61
C ALA A 130 2.12 17.47 12.20
N THR A 131 1.51 18.65 12.06
CA THR A 131 1.45 19.38 10.78
C THR A 131 2.80 19.92 10.34
N GLU A 132 3.64 20.42 11.26
CA GLU A 132 5.01 20.85 10.94
C GLU A 132 5.88 19.66 10.50
N LYS A 133 5.74 18.49 11.13
CA LYS A 133 6.49 17.28 10.77
C LYS A 133 6.11 16.76 9.37
N HIS A 134 4.84 16.85 8.99
CA HIS A 134 4.39 16.50 7.64
C HIS A 134 4.99 17.45 6.59
N ASN A 135 4.91 18.76 6.83
CA ASN A 135 5.35 19.78 5.86
C ASN A 135 6.89 19.85 5.68
N ARG A 136 7.68 19.48 6.70
CA ARG A 136 9.15 19.39 6.56
C ARG A 136 9.59 18.11 5.84
N GLY A 137 8.84 17.02 5.94
CA GLY A 137 9.08 15.79 5.17
C GLY A 137 8.91 16.01 3.67
N ASP A 138 7.81 16.64 3.27
CA ASP A 138 7.45 16.82 1.86
C ASP A 138 8.43 17.73 1.08
N LYS A 139 9.02 18.74 1.74
CA LYS A 139 10.04 19.62 1.12
C LYS A 139 11.33 18.86 0.80
N ASN A 140 11.79 18.01 1.72
CA ASN A 140 12.98 17.18 1.50
C ASN A 140 12.72 16.13 0.41
N GLU A 141 11.52 15.55 0.36
CA GLU A 141 11.19 14.55 -0.67
C GLU A 141 11.17 15.16 -2.07
N ARG A 142 10.59 16.36 -2.24
CA ARG A 142 10.58 17.06 -3.53
C ARG A 142 11.99 17.38 -4.02
N GLU A 143 12.86 17.90 -3.16
CA GLU A 143 14.26 18.20 -3.50
C GLU A 143 15.04 16.93 -3.87
N VAL A 144 14.85 15.84 -3.12
CA VAL A 144 15.46 14.55 -3.43
C VAL A 144 15.02 14.07 -4.81
N VAL A 145 13.71 14.10 -5.13
CA VAL A 145 13.21 13.64 -6.44
C VAL A 145 13.74 14.53 -7.57
N LEU A 146 13.79 15.85 -7.39
CA LEU A 146 14.40 16.75 -8.37
C LEU A 146 15.88 16.45 -8.59
N GLY A 147 16.63 16.13 -7.53
CA GLY A 147 18.01 15.65 -7.63
C GLY A 147 18.11 14.35 -8.42
N GLN A 148 17.21 13.39 -8.18
CA GLN A 148 17.16 12.12 -8.92
C GLN A 148 16.86 12.35 -10.41
N ILE A 149 15.93 13.25 -10.75
CA ILE A 149 15.61 13.62 -12.14
C ILE A 149 16.84 14.19 -12.86
N LYS A 150 17.60 15.09 -12.21
CA LYS A 150 18.83 15.65 -12.79
C LYS A 150 19.83 14.55 -13.14
N VAL A 151 20.07 13.62 -12.23
CA VAL A 151 20.98 12.48 -12.47
C VAL A 151 20.45 11.55 -13.57
N MET A 152 19.13 11.33 -13.63
CA MET A 152 18.53 10.57 -14.73
C MET A 152 18.68 11.25 -16.09
N ARG A 153 18.62 12.58 -16.17
CA ARG A 153 18.90 13.32 -17.42
C ARG A 153 20.35 13.14 -17.88
N ILE A 154 21.30 13.12 -16.96
CA ILE A 154 22.71 12.79 -17.26
C ILE A 154 22.83 11.37 -17.81
N ALA A 155 22.17 10.40 -17.16
CA ALA A 155 22.15 9.01 -17.63
C ALA A 155 21.52 8.88 -19.02
N MET A 156 20.41 9.59 -19.28
CA MET A 156 19.75 9.64 -20.57
C MET A 156 20.69 10.16 -21.67
N GLN A 157 21.38 11.27 -21.42
CA GLN A 157 22.33 11.84 -22.37
C GLN A 157 23.47 10.86 -22.68
N ALA A 158 24.00 10.17 -21.65
CA ALA A 158 25.04 9.17 -21.84
C ALA A 158 24.60 7.99 -22.73
N LEU A 159 23.32 7.60 -22.67
CA LEU A 159 22.76 6.56 -23.53
C LEU A 159 22.57 7.07 -24.96
N LEU A 160 22.15 8.32 -25.14
CA LEU A 160 22.07 8.95 -26.46
C LEU A 160 23.45 9.06 -27.11
N ASP A 161 24.47 9.49 -26.36
CA ASP A 161 25.86 9.57 -26.81
C ASP A 161 26.40 8.18 -27.22
N ALA A 162 25.89 7.10 -26.62
CA ALA A 162 26.23 5.71 -26.94
C ALA A 162 25.32 5.06 -28.01
N ASP A 163 24.50 5.86 -28.69
CA ASP A 163 23.51 5.46 -29.71
C ASP A 163 22.52 4.38 -29.23
N ARG A 164 22.11 4.46 -27.96
CA ARG A 164 21.08 3.61 -27.33
C ARG A 164 19.78 4.39 -27.11
N LYS A 165 19.15 4.80 -28.22
CA LYS A 165 17.96 5.66 -28.23
C LYS A 165 16.74 5.04 -27.54
N ASP A 166 16.58 3.72 -27.69
CA ASP A 166 15.58 2.89 -27.04
C ASP A 166 15.67 2.95 -25.51
N LEU A 167 16.88 2.76 -24.96
CA LEU A 167 17.12 2.82 -23.52
C LEU A 167 17.02 4.26 -22.98
N ALA A 168 17.46 5.25 -23.75
CA ALA A 168 17.28 6.66 -23.42
C ALA A 168 15.80 7.04 -23.31
N GLY A 169 14.96 6.59 -24.25
CA GLY A 169 13.50 6.78 -24.20
C GLY A 169 12.86 6.18 -22.96
N MET A 170 13.35 5.03 -22.45
CA MET A 170 12.87 4.46 -21.18
C MET A 170 13.20 5.36 -19.97
N ILE A 171 14.38 5.98 -19.95
CA ILE A 171 14.74 6.94 -18.90
C ILE A 171 13.90 8.21 -19.02
N GLU A 172 13.68 8.71 -20.24
CA GLU A 172 12.81 9.87 -20.50
C GLU A 172 11.39 9.63 -19.97
N HIS A 173 10.79 8.47 -20.30
CA HIS A 173 9.50 8.07 -19.75
C HIS A 173 9.48 8.01 -18.22
N THR A 174 10.59 7.58 -17.60
CA THR A 174 10.73 7.57 -16.15
C THR A 174 10.77 8.98 -15.56
N ILE A 175 11.53 9.88 -16.18
CA ILE A 175 11.62 11.29 -15.79
C ILE A 175 10.23 11.93 -15.88
N HIS A 176 9.56 11.79 -17.03
CA HIS A 176 8.25 12.37 -17.25
C HIS A 176 7.21 11.87 -16.23
N ALA A 177 7.23 10.57 -15.91
CA ALA A 177 6.36 10.00 -14.89
C ALA A 177 6.62 10.60 -13.48
N GLN A 178 7.88 10.92 -13.15
CA GLN A 178 8.25 11.55 -11.89
C GLN A 178 7.89 13.05 -11.85
N GLU A 179 8.08 13.77 -12.94
CA GLU A 179 7.68 15.18 -13.08
C GLU A 179 6.17 15.32 -12.89
N LEU A 180 5.37 14.49 -13.57
CA LEU A 180 3.91 14.44 -13.37
C LEU A 180 3.51 14.08 -11.94
N ALA A 181 4.31 13.29 -11.23
CA ALA A 181 4.07 12.96 -9.83
C ALA A 181 4.38 14.16 -8.90
N LEU A 182 5.47 14.89 -9.17
CA LEU A 182 5.84 16.10 -8.44
C LEU A 182 4.85 17.25 -8.64
N GLU A 183 4.30 17.39 -9.84
CA GLU A 183 3.26 18.38 -10.15
C GLU A 183 1.90 18.01 -9.53
N GLY A 184 1.76 16.81 -8.96
CA GLY A 184 0.52 16.36 -8.33
C GLY A 184 -0.63 16.11 -9.32
N VAL A 185 -0.33 15.97 -10.62
CA VAL A 185 -1.35 15.73 -11.66
C VAL A 185 -1.98 14.34 -11.45
N ARG A 186 -3.31 14.27 -11.28
CA ARG A 186 -4.03 13.01 -10.99
C ARG A 186 -4.97 12.54 -12.12
N ASN A 187 -4.80 13.04 -13.33
CA ASN A 187 -5.62 12.63 -14.47
C ASN A 187 -5.26 11.23 -14.99
N GLU A 188 -6.16 10.62 -15.76
CA GLU A 188 -5.98 9.27 -16.32
C GLU A 188 -4.75 9.17 -17.23
N LYS A 189 -4.43 10.23 -17.97
CA LYS A 189 -3.24 10.30 -18.82
C LYS A 189 -1.96 10.16 -17.99
N ALA A 190 -1.85 10.91 -16.89
CA ALA A 190 -0.70 10.81 -15.98
C ALA A 190 -0.63 9.44 -15.29
N ALA A 191 -1.79 8.83 -14.97
CA ALA A 191 -1.82 7.48 -14.44
C ALA A 191 -1.26 6.46 -15.43
N LYS A 192 -1.67 6.53 -16.71
CA LYS A 192 -1.13 5.68 -17.79
C LYS A 192 0.38 5.84 -17.95
N VAL A 193 0.88 7.08 -17.99
CA VAL A 193 2.33 7.35 -18.08
C VAL A 193 3.10 6.72 -16.92
N ARG A 194 2.57 6.80 -15.69
CA ARG A 194 3.22 6.19 -14.51
C ARG A 194 3.18 4.66 -14.54
N GLU A 195 2.13 4.07 -15.11
CA GLU A 195 1.98 2.63 -15.25
C GLU A 195 2.94 2.05 -16.30
N THR A 196 3.14 2.77 -17.41
CA THR A 196 4.07 2.37 -18.48
C THR A 196 5.53 2.67 -18.14
N ALA A 197 5.80 3.49 -17.13
CA ALA A 197 7.16 3.80 -16.72
C ALA A 197 7.93 2.53 -16.30
N PRO A 198 9.21 2.39 -16.66
CA PRO A 198 10.04 1.24 -16.30
C PRO A 198 9.92 0.88 -14.81
N LYS A 199 9.89 -0.42 -14.52
CA LYS A 199 9.84 -0.90 -13.13
C LYS A 199 11.13 -0.59 -12.41
N LEU A 200 11.10 -0.55 -11.07
CA LEU A 200 12.27 -0.20 -10.26
C LEU A 200 13.52 -1.05 -10.59
N GLY A 201 13.36 -2.35 -10.85
CA GLY A 201 14.47 -3.23 -11.28
C GLY A 201 15.09 -2.80 -12.61
N GLN A 202 14.25 -2.52 -13.63
CA GLN A 202 14.71 -2.03 -14.92
C GLN A 202 15.40 -0.66 -14.80
N ARG A 203 14.91 0.23 -13.94
CA ARG A 203 15.57 1.51 -13.67
C ARG A 203 16.99 1.33 -13.12
N VAL A 204 17.20 0.37 -12.21
CA VAL A 204 18.54 0.06 -11.68
C VAL A 204 19.47 -0.39 -12.80
N GLU A 205 19.01 -1.31 -13.66
CA GLU A 205 19.79 -1.82 -14.79
C GLU A 205 20.15 -0.70 -15.79
N LEU A 206 19.20 0.16 -16.13
CA LEU A 206 19.42 1.32 -17.01
C LEU A 206 20.46 2.28 -16.42
N MET A 207 20.35 2.62 -15.14
CA MET A 207 21.32 3.51 -14.47
C MET A 207 22.72 2.88 -14.41
N MET A 208 22.82 1.58 -14.08
CA MET A 208 24.11 0.88 -14.07
C MET A 208 24.76 0.84 -15.46
N PHE A 209 23.97 0.60 -16.51
CA PHE A 209 24.47 0.60 -17.87
C PHE A 209 24.96 2.00 -18.30
N ALA A 210 24.16 3.05 -18.03
CA ALA A 210 24.55 4.43 -18.32
C ALA A 210 25.82 4.86 -17.55
N SER A 211 25.95 4.46 -16.28
CA SER A 211 27.16 4.72 -15.48
C SER A 211 28.41 4.08 -16.12
N ARG A 212 28.32 2.85 -16.63
CA ARG A 212 29.43 2.21 -17.36
C ARG A 212 29.81 2.99 -18.61
N LYS A 213 28.83 3.44 -19.39
CA LYS A 213 29.08 4.25 -20.60
C LYS A 213 29.74 5.59 -20.28
N LEU A 214 29.35 6.25 -19.19
CA LEU A 214 30.03 7.45 -18.71
C LEU A 214 31.49 7.19 -18.31
N ARG A 215 31.79 6.05 -17.66
CA ARG A 215 33.18 5.67 -17.34
C ARG A 215 34.01 5.41 -18.58
N GLU A 216 33.45 4.69 -19.55
CA GLU A 216 34.09 4.43 -20.85
C GLU A 216 34.43 5.74 -21.58
N ALA A 217 33.55 6.75 -21.47
CA ALA A 217 33.76 8.09 -22.03
C ALA A 217 34.66 9.02 -21.18
N GLY A 218 35.23 8.54 -20.06
CA GLY A 218 36.11 9.34 -19.19
C GLY A 218 35.40 10.32 -18.25
N LYS A 219 34.05 10.37 -18.25
CA LYS A 219 33.22 11.25 -17.40
C LYS A 219 33.03 10.65 -15.99
N LYS A 220 34.10 10.67 -15.19
CA LYS A 220 34.18 9.94 -13.90
C LYS A 220 33.19 10.47 -12.84
N GLU A 221 33.00 11.78 -12.74
CA GLU A 221 32.11 12.38 -11.73
C GLU A 221 30.65 12.05 -12.02
N GLU A 222 30.22 12.22 -13.27
CA GLU A 222 28.88 11.89 -13.74
C GLU A 222 28.59 10.40 -13.61
N ALA A 223 29.57 9.55 -13.97
CA ALA A 223 29.47 8.12 -13.77
C ALA A 223 29.27 7.76 -12.30
N GLY A 224 29.98 8.45 -11.39
CA GLY A 224 29.83 8.31 -9.95
C GLY A 224 28.42 8.69 -9.48
N ALA A 225 27.91 9.85 -9.91
CA ALA A 225 26.56 10.30 -9.57
C ALA A 225 25.46 9.33 -10.04
N VAL A 226 25.53 8.87 -11.29
CA VAL A 226 24.59 7.89 -11.85
C VAL A 226 24.72 6.53 -11.15
N GLY A 227 25.94 6.11 -10.83
CA GLY A 227 26.21 4.87 -10.07
C GLY A 227 25.60 4.91 -8.67
N ASN A 228 25.81 6.01 -7.94
CA ASN A 228 25.24 6.22 -6.60
C ASN A 228 23.71 6.18 -6.63
N LEU A 229 23.08 6.78 -7.65
CA LEU A 229 21.63 6.69 -7.82
C LEU A 229 21.18 5.24 -8.07
N ALA A 230 21.90 4.48 -8.89
CA ALA A 230 21.60 3.06 -9.14
C ALA A 230 21.64 2.25 -7.84
N GLU A 231 22.65 2.47 -6.99
CA GLU A 231 22.77 1.82 -5.68
C GLU A 231 21.62 2.18 -4.75
N GLN A 232 21.24 3.46 -4.66
CA GLN A 232 20.08 3.89 -3.88
C GLN A 232 18.79 3.20 -4.33
N LEU A 233 18.57 3.10 -5.65
CA LEU A 233 17.42 2.39 -6.21
C LEU A 233 17.48 0.88 -5.94
N MET A 234 18.68 0.28 -5.95
CA MET A 234 18.86 -1.13 -5.60
C MET A 234 18.56 -1.41 -4.13
N VAL A 235 18.96 -0.53 -3.21
CA VAL A 235 18.58 -0.63 -1.79
C VAL A 235 17.07 -0.56 -1.63
N ARG A 236 16.40 0.37 -2.34
CA ARG A 236 14.92 0.45 -2.36
C ARG A 236 14.28 -0.82 -2.91
N LEU A 237 14.85 -1.40 -3.98
CA LEU A 237 14.36 -2.64 -4.59
C LEU A 237 14.46 -3.82 -3.60
N ARG A 238 15.61 -3.98 -2.94
CA ARG A 238 15.80 -5.01 -1.90
C ARG A 238 14.84 -4.81 -0.73
N ALA A 239 14.61 -3.57 -0.30
CA ALA A 239 13.64 -3.26 0.74
C ALA A 239 12.20 -3.62 0.30
N GLN A 240 11.83 -3.34 -0.95
CA GLN A 240 10.53 -3.70 -1.52
C GLN A 240 10.34 -5.22 -1.59
N GLN A 241 11.37 -5.96 -2.00
CA GLN A 241 11.34 -7.43 -2.03
C GLN A 241 11.20 -8.03 -0.62
N LYS A 242 11.97 -7.53 0.35
CA LYS A 242 11.85 -7.93 1.77
C LYS A 242 10.46 -7.62 2.33
N ARG A 243 9.88 -6.46 2.00
CA ARG A 243 8.50 -6.11 2.39
C ARG A 243 7.46 -6.99 1.70
N GLY A 244 7.66 -7.36 0.44
CA GLY A 244 6.79 -8.30 -0.27
C GLY A 244 6.82 -9.72 0.34
N GLN A 245 7.97 -10.15 0.84
CA GLN A 245 8.10 -11.43 1.56
C GLN A 245 7.49 -11.37 2.97
N LYS A 246 7.74 -10.30 3.72
CA LYS A 246 7.15 -10.10 5.07
C LYS A 246 5.64 -9.85 5.03
N GLY A 247 5.13 -9.10 4.06
CA GLY A 247 3.70 -8.83 3.88
C GLY A 247 2.89 -10.04 3.40
N LYS A 248 3.55 -11.10 2.93
CA LYS A 248 2.94 -12.42 2.72
C LYS A 248 2.87 -13.27 3.99
N GLN A 249 3.58 -12.90 5.06
CA GLN A 249 3.62 -13.62 6.33
C GLN A 249 3.01 -12.86 7.52
N GLY A 250 2.75 -11.56 7.42
CA GLY A 250 2.07 -10.81 8.48
C GLY A 250 1.44 -9.52 7.97
N GLY A 251 0.12 -9.39 8.10
CA GLY A 251 -0.57 -8.13 7.82
C GLY A 251 -1.98 -8.28 7.29
N SER A 252 -2.87 -8.88 8.08
CA SER A 252 -4.29 -8.52 8.10
C SER A 252 -4.45 -7.14 8.75
N GLY A 253 -5.23 -6.27 8.13
CA GLY A 253 -5.63 -4.95 8.65
C GLY A 253 -4.81 -3.81 8.03
N SER A 254 -5.40 -2.78 7.43
CA SER A 254 -6.81 -2.36 7.33
C SER A 254 -6.95 -1.41 6.12
N GLU A 255 -8.18 -1.31 5.60
CA GLU A 255 -8.71 -0.23 4.74
C GLU A 255 -8.33 -0.11 3.25
N LYS A 256 -7.32 -0.83 2.71
CA LYS A 256 -7.21 -1.10 1.26
C LYS A 256 -7.65 -2.51 0.87
N GLY A 257 -8.48 -3.12 1.71
CA GLY A 257 -8.78 -4.55 1.72
C GLY A 257 -9.73 -5.03 0.61
N GLU A 258 -10.64 -4.20 0.12
CA GLU A 258 -11.76 -4.74 -0.67
C GLU A 258 -11.37 -5.12 -2.11
N LYS A 259 -10.63 -4.26 -2.81
CA LYS A 259 -10.17 -4.58 -4.18
C LYS A 259 -9.01 -5.60 -4.22
N ALA A 260 -8.24 -5.70 -3.13
CA ALA A 260 -7.18 -6.69 -3.01
C ALA A 260 -7.71 -8.06 -2.53
N ALA A 261 -8.78 -8.09 -1.74
CA ALA A 261 -9.47 -9.32 -1.32
C ALA A 261 -10.07 -10.04 -2.52
N VAL A 262 -10.80 -9.33 -3.41
CA VAL A 262 -11.38 -9.95 -4.62
C VAL A 262 -10.29 -10.56 -5.53
N LYS A 263 -9.14 -9.89 -5.68
CA LYS A 263 -8.01 -10.46 -6.46
C LYS A 263 -7.33 -11.63 -5.74
N ARG A 264 -7.16 -11.59 -4.41
CA ARG A 264 -6.54 -12.69 -3.64
C ARG A 264 -7.44 -13.92 -3.56
N GLU A 265 -8.73 -13.72 -3.34
CA GLU A 265 -9.75 -14.75 -3.37
C GLU A 265 -9.76 -15.44 -4.74
N SER A 266 -9.65 -14.68 -5.85
CA SER A 266 -9.51 -15.28 -7.19
C SER A 266 -8.24 -16.13 -7.37
N THR A 267 -7.12 -15.78 -6.71
CA THR A 267 -5.88 -16.56 -6.80
C THR A 267 -5.89 -17.80 -5.92
N GLU A 268 -6.45 -17.71 -4.72
CA GLU A 268 -6.59 -18.86 -3.80
C GLU A 268 -7.63 -19.84 -4.33
N GLN A 269 -8.74 -19.35 -4.89
CA GLN A 269 -9.72 -20.18 -5.58
C GLN A 269 -9.12 -20.89 -6.80
N LYS A 270 -8.30 -20.20 -7.60
CA LYS A 270 -7.58 -20.83 -8.73
C LYS A 270 -6.59 -21.90 -8.28
N VAL A 271 -5.85 -21.64 -7.19
CA VAL A 271 -4.92 -22.62 -6.61
C VAL A 271 -5.69 -23.83 -6.07
N ALA A 272 -6.79 -23.61 -5.34
CA ALA A 272 -7.63 -24.69 -4.81
C ALA A 272 -8.31 -25.49 -5.93
N ALA A 273 -8.79 -24.84 -6.99
CA ALA A 273 -9.33 -25.49 -8.18
C ALA A 273 -8.28 -26.36 -8.87
N GLY A 274 -7.07 -25.83 -9.11
CA GLY A 274 -5.98 -26.62 -9.68
C GLY A 274 -5.53 -27.79 -8.80
N GLN A 275 -5.60 -27.65 -7.47
CA GLN A 275 -5.35 -28.76 -6.56
C GLN A 275 -6.43 -29.85 -6.67
N ILE A 276 -7.70 -29.47 -6.81
CA ILE A 276 -8.80 -30.40 -7.03
C ILE A 276 -8.63 -31.15 -8.35
N GLU A 277 -8.27 -30.46 -9.44
CA GLU A 277 -8.01 -31.08 -10.74
C GLU A 277 -6.90 -32.14 -10.66
N VAL A 278 -5.79 -31.81 -10.00
CA VAL A 278 -4.68 -32.77 -9.82
C VAL A 278 -5.10 -33.95 -8.92
N MET A 279 -5.94 -33.72 -7.90
CA MET A 279 -6.51 -34.81 -7.10
C MET A 279 -7.45 -35.70 -7.92
N GLN A 280 -8.21 -35.16 -8.87
CA GLN A 280 -9.04 -35.95 -9.79
C GLN A 280 -8.18 -36.80 -10.75
N ILE A 281 -7.05 -36.26 -11.22
CA ILE A 281 -6.07 -37.03 -12.01
C ILE A 281 -5.47 -38.17 -11.16
N ALA A 282 -5.14 -37.91 -9.89
CA ALA A 282 -4.68 -38.94 -8.97
C ALA A 282 -5.74 -40.04 -8.75
N LEU A 283 -7.01 -39.64 -8.69
CA LEU A 283 -8.13 -40.54 -8.45
C LEU A 283 -8.34 -41.54 -9.59
N ALA A 284 -8.10 -41.13 -10.84
CA ALA A 284 -8.15 -42.03 -11.99
C ALA A 284 -7.12 -43.17 -11.84
N ALA A 285 -5.87 -42.85 -11.51
CA ALA A 285 -4.85 -43.88 -11.27
C ALA A 285 -5.17 -44.79 -10.08
N LEU A 286 -5.70 -44.25 -8.98
CA LEU A 286 -6.06 -45.07 -7.82
C LEU A 286 -7.22 -46.03 -8.11
N ARG A 287 -8.17 -45.64 -8.97
CA ARG A 287 -9.26 -46.52 -9.42
C ARG A 287 -8.72 -47.62 -10.34
N GLU A 288 -7.86 -47.26 -11.28
CA GLU A 288 -7.24 -48.20 -12.23
C GLU A 288 -6.32 -49.20 -11.51
N GLY A 289 -5.59 -48.76 -10.49
CA GLY A 289 -4.80 -49.64 -9.60
C GLY A 289 -5.58 -50.26 -8.44
N GLU A 290 -6.92 -50.19 -8.47
CA GLU A 290 -7.85 -50.80 -7.50
C GLU A 290 -7.59 -50.47 -6.01
N ARG A 291 -6.99 -49.32 -5.70
CA ARG A 291 -6.66 -48.88 -4.33
C ARG A 291 -7.87 -48.25 -3.62
N ARG A 292 -8.87 -49.07 -3.27
CA ARG A 292 -10.17 -48.63 -2.72
C ARG A 292 -10.07 -47.66 -1.54
N ASP A 293 -9.20 -47.93 -0.57
CA ASP A 293 -9.04 -47.06 0.62
C ASP A 293 -8.47 -45.69 0.26
N SER A 294 -7.47 -45.66 -0.63
CA SER A 294 -6.87 -44.42 -1.14
C SER A 294 -7.86 -43.63 -2.01
N VAL A 295 -8.71 -44.31 -2.78
CA VAL A 295 -9.79 -43.67 -3.56
C VAL A 295 -10.77 -42.94 -2.64
N ASP A 296 -11.18 -43.57 -1.53
CA ASP A 296 -12.10 -42.94 -0.57
C ASP A 296 -11.47 -41.73 0.12
N ILE A 297 -10.20 -41.84 0.54
CA ILE A 297 -9.43 -40.73 1.13
C ILE A 297 -9.35 -39.54 0.16
N VAL A 298 -8.96 -39.76 -1.09
CA VAL A 298 -8.84 -38.67 -2.08
C VAL A 298 -10.22 -38.08 -2.43
N ASN A 299 -11.26 -38.90 -2.55
CA ASN A 299 -12.63 -38.41 -2.78
C ASN A 299 -13.11 -37.49 -1.65
N ARG A 300 -12.94 -37.89 -0.39
CA ARG A 300 -13.34 -37.07 0.77
C ARG A 300 -12.54 -35.76 0.82
N ALA A 301 -11.25 -35.80 0.50
CA ALA A 301 -10.41 -34.60 0.40
C ALA A 301 -10.88 -33.65 -0.71
N ILE A 302 -11.27 -34.18 -1.88
CA ILE A 302 -11.83 -33.39 -2.99
C ILE A 302 -13.13 -32.73 -2.56
N GLN A 303 -14.06 -33.48 -1.95
CA GLN A 303 -15.36 -32.96 -1.51
C GLN A 303 -15.21 -31.84 -0.48
N ALA A 304 -14.36 -32.04 0.54
CA ALA A 304 -14.07 -31.02 1.54
C ALA A 304 -13.49 -29.74 0.91
N ARG A 305 -12.60 -29.88 -0.09
CA ARG A 305 -12.01 -28.74 -0.81
C ARG A 305 -13.02 -28.04 -1.73
N GLN A 306 -13.90 -28.78 -2.40
CA GLN A 306 -14.98 -28.20 -3.21
C GLN A 306 -15.97 -27.41 -2.36
N ILE A 307 -16.32 -27.91 -1.17
CA ILE A 307 -17.18 -27.21 -0.21
C ILE A 307 -16.53 -25.90 0.25
N ARG A 308 -15.23 -25.94 0.59
CA ARG A 308 -14.46 -24.72 0.94
C ARG A 308 -14.40 -23.73 -0.21
N LEU A 309 -14.16 -24.21 -1.43
CA LEU A 309 -14.07 -23.37 -2.63
C LEU A 309 -15.40 -22.67 -2.94
N LYS A 310 -16.51 -23.42 -2.87
CA LYS A 310 -17.86 -22.91 -3.13
C LYS A 310 -18.49 -22.17 -1.94
N THR A 311 -17.74 -22.01 -0.84
CA THR A 311 -18.17 -21.38 0.42
C THR A 311 -19.54 -21.87 0.92
N LEU A 312 -19.86 -23.15 0.67
CA LEU A 312 -21.15 -23.73 1.02
C LEU A 312 -21.30 -23.79 2.53
N LYS A 313 -22.41 -23.24 3.03
CA LYS A 313 -22.79 -23.25 4.46
C LYS A 313 -23.99 -24.19 4.63
N GLY A 314 -23.99 -25.00 5.68
CA GLY A 314 -25.08 -25.94 5.98
C GLY A 314 -24.64 -27.10 6.85
N LYS A 315 -25.60 -27.86 7.39
CA LYS A 315 -25.33 -29.04 8.23
C LYS A 315 -24.57 -30.13 7.47
N GLU A 316 -24.92 -30.34 6.20
CA GLU A 316 -24.24 -31.30 5.32
C GLU A 316 -22.79 -30.89 5.02
N ALA A 317 -22.56 -29.61 4.70
CA ALA A 317 -21.22 -29.08 4.48
C ALA A 317 -20.33 -29.25 5.71
N LYS A 318 -20.88 -28.99 6.90
CA LYS A 318 -20.18 -29.19 8.17
C LYS A 318 -19.81 -30.65 8.40
N TYR A 319 -20.74 -31.58 8.15
CA TYR A 319 -20.51 -33.02 8.30
C TYR A 319 -19.39 -33.54 7.38
N VAL A 320 -19.34 -33.07 6.12
CA VAL A 320 -18.27 -33.45 5.18
C VAL A 320 -16.91 -32.88 5.62
N LEU A 321 -16.88 -31.65 6.15
CA LEU A 321 -15.64 -31.04 6.64
C LEU A 321 -15.11 -31.69 7.93
N GLU A 322 -16.00 -32.16 8.81
CA GLU A 322 -15.63 -32.90 10.02
C GLU A 322 -15.00 -34.27 9.71
N ARG A 323 -15.36 -34.87 8.57
CA ARG A 323 -14.84 -36.15 8.09
C ARG A 323 -13.69 -36.02 7.09
N GLU A 324 -13.12 -34.83 6.95
CA GLU A 324 -11.97 -34.60 6.08
C GLU A 324 -10.78 -35.47 6.55
N PRO A 325 -10.14 -36.23 5.64
CA PRO A 325 -8.98 -37.02 6.00
C PRO A 325 -7.83 -36.12 6.45
N LYS A 326 -6.96 -36.66 7.32
CA LYS A 326 -5.77 -35.92 7.76
C LYS A 326 -4.89 -35.61 6.54
N LEU A 327 -4.17 -34.48 6.61
CA LEU A 327 -3.27 -34.07 5.52
C LEU A 327 -2.24 -35.16 5.18
N GLU A 328 -1.73 -35.85 6.19
CA GLU A 328 -0.77 -36.96 6.04
C GLU A 328 -1.37 -38.12 5.24
N GLN A 329 -2.59 -38.55 5.56
CA GLN A 329 -3.32 -39.60 4.83
C GLN A 329 -3.58 -39.20 3.38
N THR A 330 -3.91 -37.92 3.15
CA THR A 330 -4.13 -37.40 1.80
C THR A 330 -2.83 -37.38 0.99
N VAL A 331 -1.71 -36.99 1.61
CA VAL A 331 -0.39 -36.97 1.00
C VAL A 331 0.08 -38.38 0.65
N GLU A 332 -0.12 -39.35 1.54
CA GLU A 332 0.21 -40.75 1.32
C GLU A 332 -0.58 -41.35 0.15
N ALA A 333 -1.91 -41.15 0.12
CA ALA A 333 -2.75 -41.61 -0.98
C ALA A 333 -2.35 -40.98 -2.34
N LEU A 334 -1.96 -39.70 -2.35
CA LEU A 334 -1.47 -39.04 -3.56
C LEU A 334 -0.07 -39.54 -3.99
N ALA A 335 0.80 -39.91 -3.04
CA ALA A 335 2.10 -40.50 -3.36
C ALA A 335 1.93 -41.88 -4.02
N VAL A 336 1.00 -42.70 -3.53
CA VAL A 336 0.61 -43.98 -4.17
C VAL A 336 0.11 -43.73 -5.60
N ALA A 337 -0.78 -42.75 -5.80
CA ALA A 337 -1.29 -42.40 -7.12
C ALA A 337 -0.18 -41.96 -8.10
N ALA A 338 0.84 -41.22 -7.62
CA ALA A 338 1.99 -40.84 -8.43
C ALA A 338 2.87 -42.05 -8.80
N GLY A 339 2.98 -43.05 -7.92
CA GLY A 339 3.63 -44.33 -8.21
C GLY A 339 2.92 -45.08 -9.33
N LEU A 340 1.60 -45.23 -9.23
CA LEU A 340 0.77 -45.89 -10.25
C LEU A 340 0.87 -45.20 -11.62
N TRP A 341 0.80 -43.87 -11.67
CA TRP A 341 0.98 -43.16 -12.95
C TRP A 341 2.36 -43.38 -13.58
N ARG A 342 3.39 -43.62 -12.77
CA ARG A 342 4.72 -43.97 -13.28
C ARG A 342 4.74 -45.39 -13.84
N GLU A 343 4.10 -46.33 -13.15
CA GLU A 343 3.95 -47.71 -13.60
C GLU A 343 3.16 -47.79 -14.92
N PHE A 344 2.13 -46.95 -15.08
CA PHE A 344 1.36 -46.82 -16.33
C PHE A 344 2.09 -46.04 -17.44
N GLY A 345 3.34 -45.61 -17.22
CA GLY A 345 4.13 -44.88 -18.21
C GLY A 345 3.72 -43.41 -18.42
N ASN A 346 2.83 -42.86 -17.59
CA ASN A 346 2.37 -41.48 -17.72
C ASN A 346 3.21 -40.52 -16.87
N GLN A 347 4.37 -40.14 -17.41
CA GLN A 347 5.33 -39.26 -16.75
C GLN A 347 4.75 -37.86 -16.43
N ARG A 348 3.86 -37.35 -17.30
CA ARG A 348 3.22 -36.04 -17.09
C ARG A 348 2.30 -36.05 -15.87
N ASN A 349 1.42 -37.04 -15.76
CA ASN A 349 0.53 -37.14 -14.61
C ASN A 349 1.30 -37.45 -13.32
N THR A 350 2.34 -38.28 -13.41
CA THR A 350 3.29 -38.53 -12.31
C THR A 350 3.86 -37.22 -11.77
N ALA A 351 4.38 -36.35 -12.65
CA ALA A 351 4.97 -35.07 -12.26
C ALA A 351 3.93 -34.13 -11.62
N LEU A 352 2.71 -34.06 -12.17
CA LEU A 352 1.63 -33.23 -11.62
C LEU A 352 1.25 -33.64 -10.19
N VAL A 353 1.01 -34.94 -9.97
CA VAL A 353 0.61 -35.47 -8.66
C VAL A 353 1.76 -35.36 -7.65
N ARG A 354 3.00 -35.65 -8.06
CA ARG A 354 4.19 -35.49 -7.20
C ARG A 354 4.41 -34.04 -6.77
N ASN A 355 4.25 -33.09 -7.70
CA ASN A 355 4.35 -31.66 -7.38
C ASN A 355 3.28 -31.23 -6.35
N LEU A 356 2.09 -31.81 -6.40
CA LEU A 356 1.05 -31.56 -5.40
C LEU A 356 1.43 -32.15 -4.03
N VAL A 357 1.94 -33.39 -4.00
CA VAL A 357 2.45 -34.05 -2.79
C VAL A 357 3.52 -33.20 -2.11
N GLU A 358 4.48 -32.69 -2.86
CA GLU A 358 5.56 -31.84 -2.34
C GLU A 358 5.01 -30.53 -1.76
N LYS A 359 4.07 -29.87 -2.46
CA LYS A 359 3.43 -28.63 -1.98
C LYS A 359 2.65 -28.84 -0.68
N LEU A 360 1.88 -29.92 -0.59
CA LEU A 360 1.09 -30.24 0.61
C LEU A 360 1.99 -30.62 1.79
N SER A 361 3.05 -31.39 1.53
CA SER A 361 4.03 -31.80 2.55
C SER A 361 4.84 -30.61 3.10
N ALA A 362 5.24 -29.68 2.22
CA ALA A 362 5.95 -28.47 2.61
C ALA A 362 5.08 -27.50 3.44
N GLY A 363 3.78 -27.41 3.10
CA GLY A 363 2.82 -26.60 3.85
C GLY A 363 2.56 -27.08 5.29
N GLY A 364 2.67 -28.39 5.54
CA GLY A 364 2.50 -28.97 6.89
C GLY A 364 3.65 -28.65 7.86
N ARG A 365 4.90 -28.56 7.37
CA ARG A 365 6.09 -28.38 8.22
C ARG A 365 6.28 -26.95 8.73
N GLY A 366 5.72 -25.94 8.05
CA GLY A 366 5.80 -24.53 8.46
C GLY A 366 5.00 -24.21 9.72
N ASN A 367 3.83 -24.83 9.90
CA ASN A 367 2.92 -24.53 11.01
C ASN A 367 3.27 -25.24 12.32
N ALA A 368 4.04 -26.34 12.27
CA ALA A 368 4.49 -27.04 13.48
C ALA A 368 5.57 -26.27 14.25
N LYS A 369 6.52 -25.64 13.52
CA LYS A 369 7.54 -24.77 14.14
C LYS A 369 6.95 -23.46 14.67
N GLU A 370 5.92 -22.91 14.03
CA GLU A 370 5.26 -21.69 14.52
C GLU A 370 4.39 -21.94 15.76
N ARG A 371 3.80 -23.15 15.91
CA ARG A 371 3.12 -23.56 17.15
C ARG A 371 4.10 -23.76 18.32
N ALA A 372 5.26 -24.38 18.08
CA ALA A 372 6.29 -24.56 19.11
C ALA A 372 6.99 -23.25 19.54
N GLN A 373 7.05 -22.23 18.66
CA GLN A 373 7.66 -20.93 18.99
C GLN A 373 6.70 -19.91 19.63
N LYS A 374 5.38 -20.15 19.58
CA LYS A 374 4.38 -19.34 20.30
C LYS A 374 4.13 -19.80 21.75
N GLU A 375 4.68 -20.94 22.16
CA GLU A 375 4.77 -21.34 23.58
C GLU A 375 5.98 -20.68 24.25
N ARG A 376 5.91 -19.36 24.44
CA ARG A 376 6.65 -18.70 25.53
C ARG A 376 5.86 -18.88 26.83
N PRO A 377 6.52 -19.01 27.99
CA PRO A 377 5.86 -19.28 29.26
C PRO A 377 4.82 -18.20 29.54
N ARG A 378 3.55 -18.61 29.68
CA ARG A 378 2.47 -17.72 30.07
C ARG A 378 2.86 -17.05 31.38
N LYS A 379 3.04 -15.73 31.33
CA LYS A 379 3.00 -14.87 32.53
C LYS A 379 1.73 -15.23 33.31
N GLU A 380 1.92 -15.45 34.60
CA GLU A 380 0.89 -15.84 35.56
C GLU A 380 -0.37 -15.00 35.37
N LYS A 381 -1.47 -15.71 35.11
CA LYS A 381 -2.81 -15.15 35.06
C LYS A 381 -3.15 -14.59 36.44
N THR A 382 -3.32 -13.28 36.49
CA THR A 382 -3.80 -12.50 37.64
C THR A 382 -5.01 -13.16 38.31
N GLY A 383 -5.06 -13.11 39.65
CA GLY A 383 -5.91 -13.93 40.54
C GLY A 383 -7.44 -13.94 40.34
N LYS A 384 -7.99 -13.19 39.38
CA LYS A 384 -9.42 -13.26 39.04
C LYS A 384 -9.80 -14.49 38.21
N GLU A 385 -8.89 -15.04 37.41
CA GLU A 385 -9.17 -16.26 36.64
C GLU A 385 -9.04 -17.54 37.49
N ARG A 386 -8.22 -17.53 38.56
CA ARG A 386 -8.11 -18.67 39.48
C ARG A 386 -9.40 -18.90 40.27
N ALA A 387 -10.05 -17.82 40.73
CA ALA A 387 -11.34 -17.92 41.41
C ALA A 387 -12.43 -18.53 40.52
N GLY A 388 -12.48 -18.15 39.23
CA GLY A 388 -13.44 -18.72 38.28
C GLY A 388 -13.18 -20.20 37.95
N ILE A 389 -11.90 -20.62 37.91
CA ILE A 389 -11.54 -22.03 37.71
C ILE A 389 -11.83 -22.86 38.98
N GLU A 390 -11.55 -22.35 40.18
CA GLU A 390 -11.92 -23.03 41.43
C GLU A 390 -13.43 -23.23 41.56
N GLU A 391 -14.22 -22.23 41.17
CA GLU A 391 -15.68 -22.34 41.18
C GLU A 391 -16.19 -23.37 40.15
N GLN A 392 -15.56 -23.41 38.97
CA GLN A 392 -15.85 -24.45 37.97
C GLN A 392 -15.44 -25.85 38.43
N VAL A 393 -14.30 -26.00 39.11
CA VAL A 393 -13.84 -27.30 39.65
C VAL A 393 -14.75 -27.78 40.77
N LYS A 394 -15.20 -26.89 41.67
CA LYS A 394 -16.19 -27.22 42.70
C LYS A 394 -17.51 -27.69 42.07
N ARG A 395 -17.94 -27.04 40.99
CA ARG A 395 -19.17 -27.43 40.27
C ARG A 395 -19.03 -28.77 39.56
N ILE A 396 -17.86 -29.07 38.98
CA ILE A 396 -17.57 -30.38 38.39
C ILE A 396 -17.60 -31.47 39.46
N SER A 397 -16.96 -31.25 40.61
CA SER A 397 -16.97 -32.20 41.72
C SER A 397 -18.38 -32.48 42.26
N GLN A 398 -19.23 -31.46 42.35
CA GLN A 398 -20.64 -31.63 42.74
C GLN A 398 -21.42 -32.46 41.72
N LEU A 399 -21.22 -32.20 40.43
CA LEU A 399 -21.87 -32.97 39.36
C LEU A 399 -21.40 -34.43 39.34
N GLU A 400 -20.13 -34.70 39.64
CA GLU A 400 -19.60 -36.06 39.75
C GLU A 400 -20.22 -36.82 40.93
N GLU A 401 -20.40 -36.18 42.08
CA GLU A 401 -21.12 -36.77 43.22
C GLU A 401 -22.60 -37.05 42.91
N GLU A 402 -23.28 -36.12 42.23
CA GLU A 402 -24.67 -36.33 41.79
C GLU A 402 -24.79 -37.50 40.81
N ILE A 403 -23.85 -37.61 39.86
CA ILE A 403 -23.79 -38.74 38.92
C ILE A 403 -23.56 -40.05 39.68
N ALA A 404 -22.69 -40.08 40.69
CA ALA A 404 -22.46 -41.28 41.51
C ALA A 404 -23.74 -41.70 42.25
N LYS A 405 -24.44 -40.77 42.90
CA LYS A 405 -25.72 -41.04 43.58
C LYS A 405 -26.79 -41.55 42.61
N LEU A 406 -26.86 -40.98 41.40
CA LEU A 406 -27.80 -41.43 40.39
C LEU A 406 -27.49 -42.83 39.86
N LYS A 407 -26.20 -43.18 39.73
CA LYS A 407 -25.78 -44.54 39.36
C LYS A 407 -26.16 -45.56 40.43
N ASP A 408 -25.89 -45.28 41.70
CA ASP A 408 -26.28 -46.16 42.82
C ASP A 408 -27.80 -46.34 42.90
N ALA A 409 -28.57 -45.27 42.68
CA ALA A 409 -30.03 -45.34 42.65
C ALA A 409 -30.56 -46.17 41.47
N LEU A 410 -29.92 -46.06 40.30
CA LEU A 410 -30.22 -46.88 39.12
C LEU A 410 -29.92 -48.36 39.38
N GLU A 411 -28.79 -48.66 40.01
CA GLU A 411 -28.40 -50.04 40.32
C GLU A 411 -29.37 -50.69 41.31
N LYS A 412 -29.79 -49.96 42.36
CA LYS A 412 -30.84 -50.42 43.27
C LYS A 412 -32.16 -50.71 42.54
N ARG A 413 -32.59 -49.80 41.67
CA ARG A 413 -33.81 -50.02 40.87
C ARG A 413 -33.70 -51.20 39.92
N LEU A 414 -32.52 -51.47 39.37
CA LEU A 414 -32.29 -52.65 38.53
C LEU A 414 -32.37 -53.94 39.33
N ILE A 415 -31.93 -53.94 40.59
CA ILE A 415 -32.09 -55.08 41.50
C ILE A 415 -33.58 -55.27 41.82
N ASP A 416 -34.29 -54.21 42.20
CA ASP A 416 -35.73 -54.28 42.48
C ASP A 416 -36.54 -54.81 41.28
N LEU A 417 -36.20 -54.36 40.06
CA LEU A 417 -36.85 -54.85 38.84
C LEU A 417 -36.59 -56.35 38.61
N LYS A 418 -35.36 -56.83 38.82
CA LYS A 418 -35.04 -58.26 38.72
C LYS A 418 -35.78 -59.09 39.76
N GLU A 419 -35.98 -58.57 40.96
CA GLU A 419 -36.78 -59.24 42.00
C GLU A 419 -38.26 -59.29 41.66
N ILE A 420 -38.79 -58.23 41.03
CA ILE A 420 -40.17 -58.19 40.54
C ILE A 420 -40.35 -59.22 39.41
N ASP A 421 -39.46 -59.25 38.42
CA ASP A 421 -39.51 -60.22 37.31
C ASP A 421 -39.47 -61.66 37.86
N ALA A 422 -38.57 -61.96 38.80
CA ALA A 422 -38.48 -63.27 39.43
C ALA A 422 -39.68 -63.66 40.30
N ARG A 423 -40.54 -62.71 40.68
CA ARG A 423 -41.82 -62.96 41.36
C ARG A 423 -42.97 -63.15 40.38
N VAL A 424 -42.91 -62.52 39.20
CA VAL A 424 -43.90 -62.69 38.13
C VAL A 424 -43.77 -64.07 37.47
N ASP A 425 -42.54 -64.60 37.41
CA ASP A 425 -42.26 -65.93 36.85
C ASP A 425 -42.62 -67.12 37.79
N ARG A 426 -42.98 -66.85 39.05
CA ARG A 426 -43.47 -67.86 40.01
C ARG A 426 -44.98 -67.79 40.14
#